data_AF-A0A835HEQ2-F1
#
_entry.id   AF-A0A835HEQ2-F1
#
_cell.length_a   1.000
_cell.length_b   1.000
_cell.length_c   1.000
_cell.angle_alpha   90.00
_cell.angle_beta   90.00
_cell.angle_gamma   90.00
#
_symmetry.space_group_name_H-M   'P 1'
#
loop_
_entity.id
_entity.type
_entity.pdbx_description
1 polymer ?
#
loop_
_entity_poly.entity_id
_entity_poly.type
_entity_poly.pdbx_seq_one_letter_code
_entity_poly.pdbx_strand_id
1 'polypeptide(L)'
;MEWLVGEHPKELLLVSSRKSVDRSPVYSGRQPLDAKKRLLDLVTKGVEASLTQLLETGLLHADPHPGNLRYTATGQIGFLDFGLICRMEKKHQFAMLSSIVHIVNGDWAGLVHDLTQMDVAKSGTSIHRLTLVLAKIWSVALKYHFRMPPYYMLVFRSLASLEGLAVAADQDFKTFDAAFPYVVRKLLTDNSAASRKILHSVVFNKRKEIQWQKLSLFLRMGVNIKGVQRFIASNFEASHENAPTVDSSKVANLVVRLLPSKDGMVLRRVLMTADEASLVQVMVSREAIVFRKQVTIALAYVLYQWMSQALGQSNDTSHLKSGVKMVSGLHHKDESPSSGISASVYDYHSVIKDRRLQLICRKVLDSARRQPLLMLKFSWASIVMFLSAFAFAFHKILVIWSDKCIASLSLAPRMIAFSS
;
A
#
# COMPACT_ATOMS: atom_id res chain seq x y z
N MET A 1 -41.20 -4.30 3.20
CA MET A 1 -39.86 -3.94 3.68
C MET A 1 -39.09 -5.24 3.81
N GLU A 2 -38.07 -5.45 2.98
CA GLU A 2 -37.13 -6.56 3.22
C GLU A 2 -36.37 -6.23 4.51
N TRP A 3 -36.51 -7.09 5.52
CA TRP A 3 -35.72 -6.97 6.73
C TRP A 3 -34.27 -7.27 6.35
N LEU A 4 -33.38 -6.31 6.58
CA LEU A 4 -31.97 -6.51 6.30
C LEU A 4 -31.40 -7.53 7.31
N VAL A 5 -31.23 -8.77 6.84
CA VAL A 5 -30.73 -9.89 7.64
C VAL A 5 -29.23 -9.77 7.84
N GLY A 6 -28.79 -9.68 9.09
CA GLY A 6 -27.38 -9.64 9.45
C GLY A 6 -27.14 -9.70 10.96
N GLU A 7 -25.93 -10.08 11.34
CA GLU A 7 -25.49 -10.18 12.74
C GLU A 7 -25.42 -8.78 13.38
N HIS A 8 -25.88 -8.66 14.62
CA HIS A 8 -25.83 -7.41 15.36
C HIS A 8 -24.40 -7.20 15.96
N PRO A 9 -23.76 -6.03 15.83
CA PRO A 9 -22.39 -5.85 16.31
C PRO A 9 -22.21 -6.08 17.82
N LYS A 10 -23.21 -5.74 18.64
CA LYS A 10 -23.22 -6.07 20.08
C LYS A 10 -23.24 -7.59 20.34
N GLU A 11 -23.93 -8.38 19.53
CA GLU A 11 -23.94 -9.85 19.68
C GLU A 11 -22.58 -10.42 19.31
N LEU A 12 -21.98 -9.95 18.21
CA LEU A 12 -20.62 -10.31 17.83
C LEU A 12 -19.60 -9.95 18.93
N LEU A 13 -19.78 -8.78 19.56
CA LEU A 13 -18.94 -8.35 20.68
C LEU A 13 -19.11 -9.29 21.88
N LEU A 14 -20.35 -9.59 22.28
CA LEU A 14 -20.63 -10.52 23.39
C LEU A 14 -20.02 -11.91 23.15
N VAL A 15 -20.15 -12.46 21.93
CA VAL A 15 -19.55 -13.74 21.57
C VAL A 15 -18.03 -13.67 21.58
N SER A 16 -17.44 -12.55 21.14
CA SER A 16 -15.99 -12.35 21.15
C SER A 16 -15.39 -12.19 22.55
N SER A 17 -16.15 -11.60 23.49
CA SER A 17 -15.71 -11.32 24.86
C SER A 17 -15.92 -12.48 25.83
N ARG A 18 -16.62 -13.55 25.45
CA ARG A 18 -16.76 -14.77 26.26
C ARG A 18 -15.38 -15.41 26.46
N LYS A 19 -14.75 -15.09 27.60
CA LYS A 19 -13.60 -15.86 28.09
C LYS A 19 -14.04 -17.31 28.29
N SER A 20 -13.15 -18.23 27.94
CA SER A 20 -13.25 -19.69 28.12
C SER A 20 -13.37 -20.09 29.61
N VAL A 21 -14.45 -19.69 30.28
CA VAL A 21 -14.68 -19.96 31.70
C VAL A 21 -15.58 -21.18 31.89
N ASP A 22 -16.30 -21.63 30.87
CA ASP A 22 -17.13 -22.82 30.98
C ASP A 22 -16.50 -24.01 30.23
N ARG A 23 -15.84 -24.90 30.98
CA ARG A 23 -15.33 -26.19 30.50
C ARG A 23 -16.52 -27.14 30.28
N SER A 24 -17.28 -26.92 29.22
CA SER A 24 -18.15 -27.93 28.61
C SER A 24 -17.44 -28.48 27.36
N PRO A 25 -17.27 -29.81 27.20
CA PRO A 25 -16.30 -30.38 26.25
C PRO A 25 -16.76 -30.39 24.77
N VAL A 26 -17.75 -29.58 24.39
CA VAL A 26 -18.40 -29.68 23.05
C VAL A 26 -18.40 -28.37 22.25
N TYR A 27 -18.05 -27.21 22.82
CA TYR A 27 -18.05 -25.95 22.06
C TYR A 27 -16.63 -25.49 21.67
N SER A 28 -16.30 -25.73 20.40
CA SER A 28 -15.02 -25.43 19.76
C SER A 28 -14.56 -23.98 19.96
N GLY A 29 -13.29 -23.79 20.34
CA GLY A 29 -12.65 -22.47 20.49
C GLY A 29 -12.52 -21.64 19.20
N ARG A 30 -13.15 -22.05 18.09
CA ARG A 30 -13.19 -21.31 16.80
C ARG A 30 -14.23 -20.19 16.79
N GLN A 31 -15.36 -20.35 17.51
CA GLN A 31 -16.48 -19.40 17.46
C GLN A 31 -16.15 -17.97 17.99
N PRO A 32 -15.45 -17.80 19.14
CA PRO A 32 -15.15 -16.45 19.65
C PRO A 32 -14.14 -15.70 18.77
N LEU A 33 -13.15 -16.42 18.21
CA LEU A 33 -12.14 -15.86 17.33
C LEU A 33 -12.76 -15.42 15.99
N ASP A 34 -13.66 -16.23 15.43
CA ASP A 34 -14.38 -15.91 14.21
C ASP A 34 -15.32 -14.70 14.41
N ALA A 35 -16.01 -14.62 15.55
CA ALA A 35 -16.85 -13.47 15.90
C ALA A 35 -16.01 -12.19 16.04
N LYS A 36 -14.86 -12.26 16.74
CA LYS A 36 -13.90 -11.14 16.83
C LYS A 36 -13.45 -10.69 15.45
N LYS A 37 -13.10 -11.64 14.57
CA LYS A 37 -12.64 -11.35 13.19
C LYS A 37 -13.72 -10.67 12.36
N ARG A 38 -14.98 -11.12 12.43
CA ARG A 38 -16.12 -10.49 11.73
C ARG A 38 -16.40 -9.09 12.28
N LEU A 39 -16.33 -8.90 13.59
CA LEU A 39 -16.51 -7.60 14.21
C LEU A 39 -15.45 -6.59 13.77
N LEU A 40 -14.18 -6.99 13.77
CA LEU A 40 -13.08 -6.14 13.28
C LEU A 40 -13.20 -5.85 11.77
N ASP A 41 -13.67 -6.81 10.98
CA ASP A 41 -13.94 -6.60 9.55
C ASP A 41 -15.11 -5.62 9.33
N LEU A 42 -16.18 -5.70 10.13
CA LEU A 42 -17.26 -4.70 10.15
C LEU A 42 -16.74 -3.33 10.52
N VAL A 43 -15.92 -3.19 11.57
CA VAL A 43 -15.34 -1.89 11.93
C VAL A 43 -14.50 -1.34 10.78
N THR A 44 -13.62 -2.17 10.20
CA THR A 44 -12.73 -1.75 9.11
C THR A 44 -13.53 -1.24 7.91
N LYS A 45 -14.56 -1.99 7.50
CA LYS A 45 -15.46 -1.59 6.41
C LYS A 45 -16.31 -0.36 6.78
N GLY A 46 -16.69 -0.22 8.05
CA GLY A 46 -17.44 0.95 8.55
C GLY A 46 -16.61 2.22 8.52
N VAL A 47 -15.33 2.13 8.88
CA VAL A 47 -14.35 3.23 8.76
C VAL A 47 -14.15 3.57 7.28
N GLU A 48 -13.95 2.59 6.41
CA GLU A 48 -13.81 2.81 4.96
C GLU A 48 -15.06 3.45 4.34
N ALA A 49 -16.25 2.98 4.71
CA ALA A 49 -17.52 3.55 4.28
C ALA A 49 -17.70 4.98 4.77
N SER A 50 -17.36 5.26 6.02
CA SER A 50 -17.40 6.61 6.61
C SER A 50 -16.44 7.55 5.89
N LEU A 51 -15.22 7.12 5.59
CA LEU A 51 -14.24 7.91 4.84
C LEU A 51 -14.67 8.14 3.38
N THR A 52 -15.30 7.15 2.76
CA THR A 52 -15.89 7.27 1.41
C THR A 52 -16.99 8.33 1.40
N GLN A 53 -17.93 8.20 2.34
CA GLN A 53 -19.01 9.16 2.55
C GLN A 53 -18.47 10.58 2.81
N LEU A 54 -17.42 10.68 3.61
CA LEU A 54 -16.86 11.94 4.03
C LEU A 54 -16.02 12.62 2.94
N LEU A 55 -15.18 11.86 2.24
CA LEU A 55 -14.15 12.41 1.35
C LEU A 55 -14.50 12.28 -0.14
N GLU A 56 -15.43 11.40 -0.53
CA GLU A 56 -15.90 11.27 -1.93
C GLU A 56 -17.27 11.89 -2.13
N THR A 57 -18.28 11.46 -1.38
CA THR A 57 -19.66 11.91 -1.61
C THR A 57 -19.95 13.23 -0.91
N GLY A 58 -19.29 13.49 0.23
CA GLY A 58 -19.58 14.62 1.10
C GLY A 58 -20.87 14.47 1.90
N LEU A 59 -21.45 13.27 1.93
CA LEU A 59 -22.67 12.94 2.66
C LEU A 59 -22.33 11.84 3.67
N LEU A 60 -22.20 12.22 4.94
CA LEU A 60 -21.82 11.35 6.02
C LEU A 60 -23.03 10.94 6.86
N HIS A 61 -23.17 9.64 7.10
CA HIS A 61 -24.00 9.12 8.17
C HIS A 61 -23.36 9.45 9.52
N ALA A 62 -23.91 10.40 10.27
CA ALA A 62 -23.30 10.95 11.47
C ALA A 62 -23.43 10.10 12.74
N ASP A 63 -24.26 9.04 12.71
CA ASP A 63 -24.52 8.20 13.89
C ASP A 63 -24.51 6.68 13.60
N PRO A 64 -23.40 6.11 13.07
CA PRO A 64 -23.27 4.68 12.81
C PRO A 64 -23.08 3.90 14.11
N HIS A 65 -24.05 3.98 15.03
CA HIS A 65 -24.03 3.24 16.28
C HIS A 65 -24.36 1.76 16.01
N PRO A 66 -23.95 0.82 16.89
CA PRO A 66 -24.16 -0.60 16.69
C PRO A 66 -25.60 -1.01 16.36
N GLY A 67 -26.60 -0.29 16.90
CA GLY A 67 -28.01 -0.52 16.58
C GLY A 67 -28.39 -0.29 15.10
N ASN A 68 -27.72 0.63 14.40
CA ASN A 68 -27.99 1.04 13.02
C ASN A 68 -27.14 0.26 12.01
N LEU A 69 -26.29 -0.65 12.48
CA LEU A 69 -25.38 -1.43 11.66
C LEU A 69 -25.78 -2.91 11.70
N ARG A 70 -25.65 -3.57 10.57
CA ARG A 70 -25.80 -5.02 10.45
C ARG A 70 -24.65 -5.59 9.63
N TYR A 71 -24.11 -6.72 10.07
CA TYR A 71 -23.11 -7.47 9.32
C TYR A 71 -23.79 -8.62 8.56
N THR A 72 -23.85 -8.56 7.24
CA THR A 72 -24.52 -9.60 6.46
C THR A 72 -23.67 -10.87 6.36
N ALA A 73 -24.30 -12.01 6.10
CA ALA A 73 -23.59 -13.27 5.88
C ALA A 73 -22.63 -13.23 4.66
N THR A 74 -22.89 -12.35 3.70
CA THR A 74 -22.03 -12.07 2.54
C THR A 74 -20.80 -11.20 2.90
N GLY A 75 -20.70 -10.75 4.15
CA GLY A 75 -19.66 -9.87 4.62
C GLY A 75 -19.84 -8.42 4.18
N GLN A 76 -21.06 -7.93 4.06
CA GLN A 76 -21.35 -6.53 3.79
C GLN A 76 -21.84 -5.83 5.06
N ILE A 77 -21.82 -4.49 5.05
CA ILE A 77 -22.42 -3.67 6.11
C ILE A 77 -23.72 -3.09 5.57
N GLY A 78 -24.80 -3.32 6.30
CA GLY A 78 -26.05 -2.59 6.12
C GLY A 78 -26.19 -1.46 7.12
N PHE A 79 -26.62 -0.31 6.62
CA PHE A 79 -27.08 0.84 7.42
C PHE A 79 -28.62 0.79 7.46
N LEU A 80 -29.19 0.93 8.65
CA LEU A 80 -30.64 0.80 8.85
C LEU A 80 -31.35 2.16 8.94
N ASP A 81 -30.77 3.06 9.73
CA ASP A 81 -31.29 4.41 9.94
C ASP A 81 -30.47 5.41 9.13
N PHE A 82 -31.09 6.51 8.73
CA PHE A 82 -30.49 7.62 8.02
C PHE A 82 -30.96 8.97 8.56
N GLY A 83 -31.53 9.00 9.78
CA GLY A 83 -32.07 10.22 10.41
C GLY A 83 -31.03 11.29 10.72
N LEU A 84 -29.75 10.93 10.87
CA LEU A 84 -28.65 11.84 11.12
C LEU A 84 -27.63 11.80 9.99
N ILE A 85 -27.82 12.67 9.00
CA ILE A 85 -26.90 12.88 7.88
C ILE A 85 -26.26 14.27 7.96
N CYS A 86 -24.97 14.33 7.67
CA CYS A 86 -24.19 15.56 7.58
C CYS A 86 -23.70 15.76 6.14
N ARG A 87 -23.79 16.99 5.63
CA ARG A 87 -23.24 17.37 4.32
C ARG A 87 -22.01 18.25 4.49
N MET A 88 -20.95 17.93 3.76
CA MET A 88 -19.69 18.67 3.80
C MET A 88 -19.34 19.31 2.45
N GLU A 89 -18.88 20.55 2.50
CA GLU A 89 -18.38 21.26 1.34
C GLU A 89 -17.07 20.64 0.83
N LYS A 90 -16.86 20.68 -0.49
CA LYS A 90 -15.63 20.17 -1.12
C LYS A 90 -14.36 20.77 -0.50
N LYS A 91 -14.38 22.06 -0.13
CA LYS A 91 -13.25 22.73 0.51
C LYS A 91 -12.83 22.01 1.81
N HIS A 92 -13.81 21.62 2.63
CA HIS A 92 -13.60 20.95 3.91
C HIS A 92 -13.17 19.51 3.72
N GLN A 93 -13.70 18.81 2.70
CA GLN A 93 -13.27 17.45 2.35
C GLN A 93 -11.78 17.41 2.02
N PHE A 94 -11.30 18.35 1.18
CA PHE A 94 -9.89 18.42 0.82
C PHE A 94 -9.01 18.85 1.99
N ALA A 95 -9.45 19.82 2.80
CA ALA A 95 -8.71 20.24 3.99
C ALA A 95 -8.60 19.10 5.02
N MET A 96 -9.64 18.28 5.16
CA MET A 96 -9.61 17.11 6.03
C MET A 96 -8.69 16.01 5.48
N LEU A 97 -8.74 15.72 4.17
CA LEU A 97 -7.82 14.80 3.51
C LEU A 97 -6.36 15.23 3.70
N SER A 98 -6.09 16.53 3.50
CA SER A 98 -4.79 17.15 3.69
C SER A 98 -4.34 17.07 5.15
N SER A 99 -5.26 17.26 6.11
CA SER A 99 -4.98 17.15 7.55
C SER A 99 -4.49 15.75 7.94
N ILE A 100 -5.14 14.69 7.45
CA ILE A 100 -4.73 13.30 7.73
C ILE A 100 -3.29 13.06 7.24
N VAL A 101 -2.98 13.56 6.04
CA VAL A 101 -1.63 13.46 5.46
C VAL A 101 -0.60 14.24 6.29
N HIS A 102 -0.92 15.46 6.71
CA HIS A 102 -0.03 16.28 7.52
C HIS A 102 0.23 15.67 8.90
N ILE A 103 -0.78 15.06 9.54
CA ILE A 103 -0.61 14.34 10.82
C ILE A 103 0.41 13.21 10.68
N VAL A 104 0.26 12.35 9.66
CA VAL A 104 1.16 11.20 9.46
C VAL A 104 2.57 11.62 9.09
N ASN A 105 2.71 12.72 8.35
CA ASN A 105 4.02 13.27 8.00
C ASN A 105 4.65 14.13 9.11
N GLY A 106 3.95 14.34 10.25
CA GLY A 106 4.38 15.23 11.32
C GLY A 106 4.49 16.71 10.89
N ASP A 107 3.76 17.11 9.84
CA ASP A 107 3.73 18.49 9.35
C ASP A 107 2.68 19.31 10.12
N TRP A 108 3.05 19.70 11.32
CA TRP A 108 2.18 20.48 12.21
C TRP A 108 1.78 21.83 11.62
N ALA A 109 2.67 22.48 10.86
CA ALA A 109 2.38 23.76 10.22
C ALA A 109 1.31 23.62 9.12
N GLY A 110 1.42 22.58 8.30
CA GLY A 110 0.38 22.21 7.33
C GLY A 110 -0.95 21.89 7.99
N LEU A 111 -0.93 21.15 9.11
CA LEU A 111 -2.15 20.83 9.86
C LEU A 111 -2.86 22.08 10.40
N VAL A 112 -2.12 23.06 10.91
CA VAL A 112 -2.71 24.33 11.38
C VAL A 112 -3.41 25.07 10.23
N HIS A 113 -2.75 25.12 9.07
CA HIS A 113 -3.33 25.73 7.89
C HIS A 113 -4.64 25.02 7.49
N ASP A 114 -4.65 23.70 7.49
CA ASP A 114 -5.83 22.92 7.13
C ASP A 114 -6.96 23.09 8.15
N LEU A 115 -6.67 23.14 9.45
CA LEU A 115 -7.66 23.47 10.49
C LEU A 115 -8.28 24.86 10.28
N THR A 116 -7.53 25.81 9.73
CA THR A 116 -8.06 27.14 9.37
C THR A 116 -8.96 27.05 8.14
N GLN A 117 -8.58 26.27 7.11
CA GLN A 117 -9.44 26.01 5.93
C GLN A 117 -10.73 25.26 6.29
N MET A 118 -10.70 24.52 7.39
CA MET A 118 -11.83 23.83 7.97
C MET A 118 -12.70 24.72 8.86
N ASP A 119 -12.46 26.03 8.95
CA ASP A 119 -13.22 26.93 9.83
C ASP A 119 -13.17 26.53 11.33
N VAL A 120 -12.22 25.66 11.72
CA VAL A 120 -11.99 25.19 13.10
C VAL A 120 -11.17 26.21 13.90
N ALA A 121 -10.23 26.88 13.24
CA ALA A 121 -9.41 27.96 13.79
C ALA A 121 -9.72 29.27 13.08
N LYS A 122 -9.87 30.37 13.85
CA LYS A 122 -10.16 31.70 13.29
C LYS A 122 -8.97 32.23 12.47
N SER A 123 -9.27 32.81 11.31
CA SER A 123 -8.32 33.54 10.45
C SER A 123 -7.71 34.70 11.23
N GLY A 124 -6.45 34.56 11.68
CA GLY A 124 -5.75 35.55 12.51
C GLY A 124 -5.09 34.98 13.76
N THR A 125 -5.39 33.73 14.13
CA THR A 125 -4.63 33.03 15.17
C THR A 125 -3.19 32.85 14.71
N SER A 126 -2.21 33.31 15.50
CA SER A 126 -0.79 33.23 15.14
C SER A 126 -0.36 31.77 14.97
N ILE A 127 -0.28 31.32 13.71
CA ILE A 127 0.04 29.95 13.28
C ILE A 127 1.32 29.45 13.98
N HIS A 128 2.33 30.32 14.09
CA HIS A 128 3.61 30.02 14.73
C HIS A 128 3.48 29.62 16.21
N ARG A 129 2.54 30.21 16.96
CA ARG A 129 2.28 29.83 18.36
C ARG A 129 1.42 28.56 18.46
N LEU A 130 0.59 28.29 17.47
CA LEU A 130 -0.21 27.06 17.42
C LEU A 130 0.69 25.84 17.16
N THR A 131 1.66 25.96 16.24
CA THR A 131 2.62 24.89 15.91
C THR A 131 3.49 24.48 17.10
N LEU A 132 3.97 25.43 17.90
CA LEU A 132 4.82 25.15 19.07
C LEU A 132 4.08 24.42 20.21
N VAL A 133 2.75 24.53 20.26
CA VAL A 133 1.95 24.02 21.38
C VAL A 133 1.03 22.87 20.94
N LEU A 134 0.86 22.61 19.63
CA LEU A 134 0.04 21.50 19.12
C LEU A 134 0.50 20.12 19.62
N ALA A 135 1.74 19.98 20.08
CA ALA A 135 2.21 18.76 20.78
C ALA A 135 1.50 18.52 22.13
N LYS A 136 0.84 19.53 22.71
CA LYS A 136 0.00 19.48 23.92
C LYS A 136 -1.47 19.75 23.56
N ILE A 137 -1.98 18.95 22.62
CA ILE A 137 -3.27 19.03 21.89
C ILE A 137 -4.44 19.56 22.73
N TRP A 138 -4.63 19.05 23.95
CA TRP A 138 -5.80 19.41 24.78
C TRP A 138 -5.72 20.82 25.40
N SER A 139 -4.54 21.22 25.89
CA SER A 139 -4.36 22.54 26.54
C SER A 139 -4.48 23.72 25.57
N VAL A 140 -4.21 23.47 24.29
CA VAL A 140 -4.25 24.47 23.20
C VAL A 140 -5.67 24.71 22.72
N ALA A 141 -6.46 23.64 22.57
CA ALA A 141 -7.85 23.75 22.14
C ALA A 141 -8.63 24.72 23.04
N LEU A 142 -8.42 24.61 24.36
CA LEU A 142 -9.02 25.47 25.38
C LEU A 142 -8.43 26.90 25.35
N LYS A 143 -7.09 27.03 25.22
CA LYS A 143 -6.41 28.34 25.24
C LYS A 143 -6.70 29.22 24.02
N TYR A 144 -6.91 28.63 22.85
CA TYR A 144 -7.06 29.38 21.58
C TYR A 144 -8.49 29.45 21.05
N HIS A 145 -9.49 29.16 21.89
CA HIS A 145 -10.92 29.29 21.56
C HIS A 145 -11.27 28.55 20.26
N PHE A 146 -10.83 27.29 20.14
CA PHE A 146 -11.25 26.42 19.05
C PHE A 146 -12.78 26.34 19.06
N ARG A 147 -13.42 26.90 18.03
CA ARG A 147 -14.83 26.66 17.77
C ARG A 147 -14.89 25.55 16.74
N MET A 148 -15.31 24.37 17.16
CA MET A 148 -15.60 23.28 16.24
C MET A 148 -16.96 23.54 15.60
N PRO A 149 -17.03 23.73 14.27
CA PRO A 149 -18.32 23.74 13.59
C PRO A 149 -19.16 22.49 13.90
N PRO A 150 -20.50 22.61 13.99
CA PRO A 150 -21.37 21.49 14.37
C PRO A 150 -21.19 20.23 13.51
N TYR A 151 -20.88 20.40 12.22
CA TYR A 151 -20.70 19.27 11.31
C TYR A 151 -19.45 18.42 11.64
N TYR A 152 -18.36 19.00 12.19
CA TYR A 152 -17.22 18.18 12.63
C TYR A 152 -17.52 17.42 13.91
N MET A 153 -18.39 17.95 14.78
CA MET A 153 -18.85 17.20 15.94
C MET A 153 -19.60 15.93 15.51
N LEU A 154 -20.38 16.03 14.43
CA LEU A 154 -21.04 14.87 13.80
C LEU A 154 -20.04 13.89 13.19
N VAL A 155 -19.00 14.38 12.50
CA VAL A 155 -17.91 13.53 11.99
C VAL A 155 -17.20 12.78 13.12
N PHE A 156 -16.81 13.49 14.19
CA PHE A 156 -16.14 12.89 15.34
C PHE A 156 -17.03 11.89 16.07
N ARG A 157 -18.31 12.21 16.25
CA ARG A 157 -19.29 11.28 16.82
C ARG A 157 -19.35 9.98 16.01
N SER A 158 -19.42 10.11 14.68
CA SER A 158 -19.47 8.98 13.77
C SER A 158 -18.25 8.07 13.92
N LEU A 159 -17.05 8.65 13.89
CA LEU A 159 -15.80 7.90 14.00
C LEU A 159 -15.62 7.31 15.40
N ALA A 160 -15.95 8.06 16.45
CA ALA A 160 -15.84 7.61 17.85
C ALA A 160 -16.76 6.41 18.15
N SER A 161 -17.94 6.34 17.52
CA SER A 161 -18.83 5.18 17.62
C SER A 161 -18.19 3.91 17.07
N LEU A 162 -17.55 4.01 15.89
CA LEU A 162 -16.86 2.89 15.25
C LEU A 162 -15.60 2.49 16.01
N GLU A 163 -14.82 3.47 16.49
CA GLU A 163 -13.64 3.26 17.32
C GLU A 163 -14.00 2.60 18.66
N GLY A 164 -15.06 3.05 19.32
CA GLY A 164 -15.53 2.45 20.57
C GLY A 164 -15.88 0.97 20.40
N LEU A 165 -16.50 0.60 19.28
CA LEU A 165 -16.78 -0.80 18.94
C LEU A 165 -15.49 -1.60 18.68
N ALA A 166 -14.52 -0.99 18.02
CA ALA A 166 -13.24 -1.61 17.71
C ALA A 166 -12.40 -1.89 18.95
N VAL A 167 -12.25 -0.88 19.81
CA VAL A 167 -11.49 -0.94 21.06
C VAL A 167 -12.14 -1.91 22.05
N ALA A 168 -13.47 -2.00 22.05
CA ALA A 168 -14.17 -3.00 22.84
C ALA A 168 -13.86 -4.45 22.40
N ALA A 169 -13.62 -4.66 21.11
CA ALA A 169 -13.26 -5.97 20.56
C ALA A 169 -11.75 -6.27 20.65
N ASP A 170 -10.92 -5.24 20.48
CA ASP A 170 -9.48 -5.32 20.46
C ASP A 170 -8.85 -4.01 20.96
N GLN A 171 -8.23 -4.06 22.14
CA GLN A 171 -7.62 -2.89 22.79
C GLN A 171 -6.42 -2.33 22.02
N ASP A 172 -5.78 -3.14 21.18
CA ASP A 172 -4.65 -2.73 20.34
C ASP A 172 -5.11 -2.16 18.98
N PHE A 173 -6.42 -2.05 18.75
CA PHE A 173 -6.94 -1.53 17.48
C PHE A 173 -6.61 -0.04 17.31
N LYS A 174 -5.98 0.29 16.19
CA LYS A 174 -5.62 1.66 15.81
C LYS A 174 -6.50 2.13 14.66
N THR A 175 -7.49 2.97 14.96
CA THR A 175 -8.44 3.52 13.99
C THR A 175 -7.75 4.26 12.84
N PHE A 176 -6.69 5.01 13.15
CA PHE A 176 -5.88 5.71 12.14
C PHE A 176 -5.22 4.76 11.13
N ASP A 177 -4.73 3.61 11.59
CA ASP A 177 -4.09 2.61 10.72
C ASP A 177 -5.11 1.94 9.79
N ALA A 178 -6.37 1.82 10.22
CA ALA A 178 -7.47 1.34 9.38
C ALA A 178 -7.90 2.38 8.33
N ALA A 179 -7.82 3.67 8.67
CA ALA A 179 -8.23 4.77 7.80
C ALA A 179 -7.20 5.13 6.71
N PHE A 180 -5.91 5.04 7.03
CA PHE A 180 -4.85 5.56 6.17
C PHE A 180 -4.76 4.92 4.77
N PRO A 181 -4.98 3.61 4.60
CA PRO A 181 -4.87 3.00 3.27
C PRO A 181 -5.95 3.46 2.30
N TYR A 182 -7.14 3.80 2.82
CA TYR A 182 -8.16 4.47 2.02
C TYR A 182 -7.66 5.82 1.52
N VAL A 183 -7.03 6.62 2.40
CA VAL A 183 -6.45 7.93 2.04
C VAL A 183 -5.36 7.79 0.98
N VAL A 184 -4.45 6.83 1.14
CA VAL A 184 -3.40 6.56 0.14
C VAL A 184 -4.02 6.15 -1.19
N ARG A 185 -4.98 5.22 -1.18
CA ARG A 185 -5.69 4.79 -2.40
C ARG A 185 -6.32 5.98 -3.10
N LYS A 186 -7.09 6.79 -2.36
CA LYS A 186 -7.75 7.98 -2.89
C LYS A 186 -6.76 8.95 -3.52
N LEU A 187 -5.64 9.24 -2.87
CA LEU A 187 -4.63 10.17 -3.40
C LEU A 187 -3.92 9.63 -4.64
N LEU A 188 -3.77 8.31 -4.76
CA LEU A 188 -3.15 7.68 -5.92
C LEU A 188 -4.11 7.55 -7.11
N THR A 189 -5.41 7.43 -6.88
CA THR A 189 -6.41 7.25 -7.94
C THR A 189 -7.11 8.55 -8.36
N ASP A 190 -7.36 9.47 -7.42
CA ASP A 190 -8.06 10.72 -7.72
C ASP A 190 -7.15 11.72 -8.45
N ASN A 191 -7.53 12.04 -9.68
CA ASN A 191 -6.82 12.98 -10.53
C ASN A 191 -7.31 14.44 -10.36
N SER A 192 -7.98 14.78 -9.26
CA SER A 192 -8.31 16.17 -8.96
C SER A 192 -7.06 17.04 -8.73
N ALA A 193 -7.15 18.34 -9.02
CA ALA A 193 -6.03 19.26 -8.80
C ALA A 193 -5.64 19.35 -7.31
N ALA A 194 -6.63 19.25 -6.41
CA ALA A 194 -6.42 19.27 -4.97
C ALA A 194 -5.70 18.01 -4.48
N SER A 195 -6.17 16.81 -4.85
CA SER A 195 -5.51 15.54 -4.49
C SER A 195 -4.07 15.47 -5.02
N ARG A 196 -3.82 15.97 -6.24
CA ARG A 196 -2.45 16.09 -6.76
C ARG A 196 -1.58 17.04 -5.96
N LYS A 197 -2.13 18.17 -5.49
CA LYS A 197 -1.40 19.13 -4.66
C LYS A 197 -1.01 18.51 -3.32
N ILE A 198 -1.91 17.73 -2.71
CA ILE A 198 -1.65 16.97 -1.48
C ILE A 198 -0.59 15.90 -1.75
N LEU A 199 -0.74 15.08 -2.80
CA LEU A 199 0.26 14.07 -3.13
C LEU A 199 1.63 14.70 -3.45
N HIS A 200 1.65 15.88 -4.08
CA HIS A 200 2.87 16.63 -4.32
C HIS A 200 3.55 17.07 -3.01
N SER A 201 2.82 17.49 -1.97
CA SER A 201 3.43 17.86 -0.69
C SER A 201 3.98 16.66 0.09
N VAL A 202 3.44 15.46 -0.16
CA VAL A 202 3.99 14.20 0.39
C VAL A 202 5.26 13.79 -0.33
N VAL A 203 5.23 13.83 -1.66
CA VAL A 203 6.33 13.34 -2.50
C VAL A 203 7.49 14.34 -2.49
N PHE A 204 7.20 15.64 -2.52
CA PHE A 204 8.18 16.68 -2.75
C PHE A 204 8.23 17.74 -1.65
N ASN A 205 9.43 18.26 -1.43
CA ASN A 205 9.64 19.49 -0.66
C ASN A 205 9.23 20.74 -1.47
N LYS A 206 9.23 21.92 -0.84
CA LYS A 206 8.99 23.23 -1.50
C LYS A 206 9.94 23.48 -2.68
N ARG A 207 11.14 22.88 -2.66
CA ARG A 207 12.14 22.91 -3.74
C ARG A 207 11.91 21.88 -4.84
N LYS A 208 10.80 21.13 -4.80
CA LYS A 208 10.47 20.02 -5.71
C LYS A 208 11.47 18.84 -5.67
N GLU A 209 12.20 18.73 -4.57
CA GLU A 209 13.08 17.60 -4.24
C GLU A 209 12.27 16.45 -3.64
N ILE A 210 12.54 15.19 -4.03
CA ILE A 210 11.79 14.02 -3.50
C ILE A 210 12.19 13.72 -2.06
N GLN A 211 11.19 13.52 -1.19
CA GLN A 211 11.38 13.14 0.21
C GLN A 211 11.15 11.63 0.40
N TRP A 212 12.18 10.81 0.15
CA TRP A 212 12.06 9.34 0.18
C TRP A 212 11.59 8.76 1.50
N GLN A 213 12.01 9.32 2.63
CA GLN A 213 11.57 8.87 3.94
C GLN A 213 10.05 9.07 4.10
N LYS A 214 9.52 10.24 3.72
CA LYS A 214 8.08 10.51 3.78
C LYS A 214 7.29 9.70 2.77
N LEU A 215 7.79 9.58 1.53
CA LEU A 215 7.16 8.78 0.49
C LEU A 215 7.12 7.29 0.88
N SER A 216 8.21 6.75 1.44
CA SER A 216 8.26 5.37 1.87
C SER A 216 7.33 5.11 3.06
N LEU A 217 7.25 6.03 4.03
CA LEU A 217 6.27 5.97 5.12
C LEU A 217 4.83 6.03 4.58
N PHE A 218 4.53 6.99 3.71
CA PHE A 218 3.22 7.15 3.08
C PHE A 218 2.79 5.88 2.33
N LEU A 219 3.67 5.34 1.48
CA LEU A 219 3.35 4.12 0.74
C LEU A 219 3.26 2.91 1.67
N ARG A 220 4.17 2.76 2.64
CA ARG A 220 4.19 1.67 3.63
C ARG A 220 2.88 1.58 4.40
N MET A 221 2.40 2.72 4.88
CA MET A 221 1.12 2.78 5.58
C MET A 221 -0.04 2.41 4.66
N GLY A 222 0.03 2.74 3.36
CA GLY A 222 -0.93 2.27 2.35
C GLY A 222 -0.91 0.77 2.02
N VAL A 223 0.25 0.10 2.16
CA VAL A 223 0.39 -1.34 1.88
C VAL A 223 -0.28 -2.21 2.94
N ASN A 224 -0.41 -1.72 4.18
CA ASN A 224 -0.86 -2.52 5.33
C ASN A 224 -2.32 -3.00 5.25
N ILE A 225 -3.06 -2.66 4.19
CA ILE A 225 -4.38 -3.23 3.94
C ILE A 225 -4.35 -4.06 2.66
N LYS A 226 -4.89 -5.29 2.80
CA LYS A 226 -5.28 -6.21 1.73
C LYS A 226 -6.07 -5.56 0.58
N GLY A 227 -6.50 -4.31 0.70
CA GLY A 227 -7.21 -3.47 -0.27
C GLY A 227 -6.35 -2.83 -1.36
N VAL A 228 -5.14 -2.32 -1.08
CA VAL A 228 -4.19 -1.92 -2.17
C VAL A 228 -3.68 -3.18 -2.87
N GLN A 229 -3.46 -4.23 -2.09
CA GLN A 229 -3.11 -5.55 -2.63
C GLN A 229 -4.28 -6.17 -3.41
N ARG A 230 -5.56 -5.98 -3.02
CA ARG A 230 -6.76 -6.34 -3.79
C ARG A 230 -7.03 -5.46 -5.00
N PHE A 231 -6.62 -4.19 -5.00
CA PHE A 231 -6.72 -3.34 -6.18
C PHE A 231 -5.70 -3.76 -7.25
N ILE A 232 -4.55 -4.26 -6.82
CA ILE A 232 -3.58 -4.90 -7.71
C ILE A 232 -4.00 -6.36 -8.01
N ALA A 233 -4.61 -7.07 -7.07
CA ALA A 233 -5.05 -8.46 -7.18
C ALA A 233 -6.49 -8.64 -7.72
N SER A 234 -7.23 -7.57 -8.03
CA SER A 234 -8.43 -7.65 -8.86
C SER A 234 -8.04 -8.02 -10.31
N ASN A 235 -6.74 -8.00 -10.61
CA ASN A 235 -6.12 -8.76 -11.68
C ASN A 235 -5.16 -9.83 -11.09
N PHE A 236 -5.72 -10.90 -10.52
CA PHE A 236 -5.06 -12.17 -10.15
C PHE A 236 -4.89 -12.49 -8.65
N GLU A 237 -5.25 -13.74 -8.34
CA GLU A 237 -5.44 -14.38 -7.04
C GLU A 237 -4.22 -14.31 -6.10
N ALA A 238 -4.53 -14.14 -4.81
CA ALA A 238 -3.57 -14.03 -3.73
C ALA A 238 -3.28 -15.39 -3.09
N SER A 239 -2.01 -15.63 -2.74
CA SER A 239 -1.66 -16.54 -1.65
C SER A 239 -1.17 -15.76 -0.44
N HIS A 240 -1.72 -16.15 0.72
CA HIS A 240 -1.45 -15.65 2.05
C HIS A 240 -0.06 -16.07 2.55
N GLU A 241 0.63 -15.19 3.30
CA GLU A 241 1.45 -15.56 4.47
C GLU A 241 1.88 -14.31 5.29
N ASN A 242 2.34 -14.58 6.50
CA ASN A 242 2.17 -13.82 7.74
C ASN A 242 3.23 -12.73 8.07
N ALA A 243 2.89 -11.90 9.07
CA ALA A 243 3.75 -11.12 9.99
C ALA A 243 4.34 -9.75 9.54
N PRO A 244 4.57 -8.81 10.50
CA PRO A 244 4.49 -7.36 10.29
C PRO A 244 5.88 -6.73 10.11
N THR A 245 6.57 -7.05 9.03
CA THR A 245 7.63 -6.20 8.50
C THR A 245 7.32 -5.93 7.03
N VAL A 246 6.74 -4.74 6.78
CA VAL A 246 6.62 -4.23 5.42
C VAL A 246 8.01 -3.74 5.03
N ASP A 247 8.79 -4.64 4.45
CA ASP A 247 10.12 -4.35 3.92
C ASP A 247 10.04 -3.26 2.85
N SER A 248 11.03 -2.35 2.85
CA SER A 248 11.21 -1.34 1.79
C SER A 248 11.21 -1.94 0.38
N SER A 249 11.48 -3.25 0.26
CA SER A 249 11.40 -4.04 -0.98
C SER A 249 9.97 -4.16 -1.51
N LYS A 250 8.96 -4.35 -0.63
CA LYS A 250 7.53 -4.43 -1.00
C LYS A 250 7.04 -3.08 -1.54
N VAL A 251 7.41 -1.99 -0.88
CA VAL A 251 7.08 -0.62 -1.31
C VAL A 251 7.73 -0.31 -2.66
N ALA A 252 9.01 -0.61 -2.84
CA ALA A 252 9.70 -0.41 -4.11
C ALA A 252 9.08 -1.23 -5.25
N ASN A 253 8.73 -2.49 -5.01
CA ASN A 253 8.05 -3.34 -5.98
C ASN A 253 6.67 -2.77 -6.37
N LEU A 254 5.91 -2.25 -5.40
CA LEU A 254 4.63 -1.60 -5.67
C LEU A 254 4.79 -0.35 -6.55
N VAL A 255 5.79 0.50 -6.30
CA VAL A 255 6.05 1.68 -7.14
C VAL A 255 6.39 1.26 -8.57
N VAL A 256 7.25 0.25 -8.75
CA VAL A 256 7.64 -0.28 -10.07
C VAL A 256 6.43 -0.86 -10.83
N ARG A 257 5.46 -1.45 -10.12
CA ARG A 257 4.22 -1.99 -10.72
C ARG A 257 3.15 -0.93 -10.95
N LEU A 258 3.04 0.06 -10.07
CA LEU A 258 2.02 1.11 -10.13
C LEU A 258 2.34 2.15 -11.21
N LEU A 259 3.60 2.54 -11.37
CA LEU A 259 4.02 3.53 -12.38
C LEU A 259 3.55 3.21 -13.82
N PRO A 260 3.67 1.98 -14.34
CA PRO A 260 3.15 1.62 -15.66
C PRO A 260 1.62 1.46 -15.70
N SER A 261 0.98 1.07 -14.59
CA SER A 261 -0.45 0.75 -14.60
C SER A 261 -1.32 1.96 -15.00
N LYS A 262 -2.59 1.71 -15.36
CA LYS A 262 -3.55 2.80 -15.65
C LYS A 262 -3.70 3.73 -14.43
N ASP A 263 -3.69 3.15 -13.23
CA ASP A 263 -3.84 3.85 -11.95
C ASP A 263 -2.61 4.67 -11.56
N GLY A 264 -1.44 4.39 -12.13
CA GLY A 264 -0.23 5.21 -11.97
C GLY A 264 -0.28 6.59 -12.63
N MET A 265 -1.40 7.01 -13.24
CA MET A 265 -1.50 8.30 -13.93
C MET A 265 -1.17 9.48 -13.01
N VAL A 266 -1.72 9.49 -11.80
CA VAL A 266 -1.52 10.58 -10.84
C VAL A 266 -0.04 10.65 -10.44
N LEU A 267 0.56 9.51 -10.11
CA LEU A 267 1.97 9.41 -9.76
C LEU A 267 2.89 9.87 -10.91
N ARG A 268 2.61 9.45 -12.15
CA ARG A 268 3.35 9.90 -13.34
C ARG A 268 3.26 11.42 -13.52
N ARG A 269 2.07 12.01 -13.37
CA ARG A 269 1.87 13.46 -13.50
C ARG A 269 2.61 14.24 -12.40
N VAL A 270 2.54 13.76 -11.17
CA VAL A 270 3.28 14.33 -10.03
C VAL A 270 4.79 14.21 -10.26
N LEU A 271 5.28 13.06 -10.75
CA LEU A 271 6.69 12.87 -11.09
C LEU A 271 7.16 13.82 -12.20
N MET A 272 6.32 14.10 -13.19
CA MET A 272 6.61 15.08 -14.24
C MET A 272 6.69 16.52 -13.73
N THR A 273 6.18 16.83 -12.53
CA THR A 273 6.34 18.15 -11.90
C THR A 273 7.61 18.30 -11.06
N ALA A 274 8.33 17.21 -10.82
CA ALA A 274 9.59 17.22 -10.07
C ALA A 274 10.63 18.14 -10.72
N ASP A 275 11.51 18.66 -9.88
CA ASP A 275 12.70 19.38 -10.33
C ASP A 275 13.62 18.46 -11.14
N GLU A 276 14.30 19.07 -12.11
CA GLU A 276 15.11 18.40 -13.13
C GLU A 276 16.26 17.60 -12.46
N ALA A 277 17.06 18.25 -11.61
CA ALA A 277 18.21 17.62 -10.97
C ALA A 277 17.79 16.62 -9.87
N SER A 278 16.69 16.92 -9.19
CA SER A 278 16.19 16.15 -8.06
C SER A 278 15.88 14.69 -8.41
N LEU A 279 15.28 14.41 -9.57
CA LEU A 279 14.96 13.04 -10.00
C LEU A 279 16.21 12.16 -10.20
N VAL A 280 17.27 12.75 -10.75
CA VAL A 280 18.54 12.06 -11.04
C VAL A 280 19.30 11.80 -9.75
N GLN A 281 19.42 12.83 -8.91
CA GLN A 281 20.07 12.73 -7.60
C GLN A 281 19.41 11.65 -6.74
N VAL A 282 18.10 11.53 -6.85
CA VAL A 282 17.27 10.54 -6.21
C VAL A 282 17.60 9.11 -6.69
N MET A 283 17.70 8.86 -8.00
CA MET A 283 18.08 7.55 -8.53
C MET A 283 19.50 7.12 -8.12
N VAL A 284 20.38 8.10 -7.93
CA VAL A 284 21.79 7.89 -7.56
C VAL A 284 21.99 7.77 -6.05
N SER A 285 21.08 8.30 -5.23
CA SER A 285 21.17 8.32 -3.77
C SER A 285 21.35 6.93 -3.14
N ARG A 286 21.99 6.89 -1.96
CA ARG A 286 22.13 5.67 -1.15
C ARG A 286 20.77 5.13 -0.69
N GLU A 287 19.77 5.99 -0.53
CA GLU A 287 18.41 5.58 -0.12
C GLU A 287 17.68 4.79 -1.21
N ALA A 288 18.05 4.99 -2.49
CA ALA A 288 17.41 4.32 -3.61
C ALA A 288 17.96 2.91 -3.88
N ILE A 289 18.87 2.36 -3.05
CA ILE A 289 19.45 1.02 -3.25
C ILE A 289 18.36 -0.05 -3.41
N VAL A 290 17.33 -0.01 -2.56
CA VAL A 290 16.23 -0.98 -2.60
C VAL A 290 15.41 -0.84 -3.88
N PHE A 291 15.16 0.40 -4.31
CA PHE A 291 14.46 0.69 -5.57
C PHE A 291 15.28 0.23 -6.78
N ARG A 292 16.57 0.56 -6.83
CA ARG A 292 17.50 0.09 -7.86
C ARG A 292 17.54 -1.43 -7.94
N LYS A 293 17.60 -2.13 -6.81
CA LYS A 293 17.55 -3.60 -6.76
C LYS A 293 16.26 -4.15 -7.40
N GLN A 294 15.10 -3.54 -7.14
CA GLN A 294 13.84 -3.96 -7.77
C GLN A 294 13.83 -3.68 -9.28
N VAL A 295 14.37 -2.55 -9.72
CA VAL A 295 14.53 -2.24 -11.15
C VAL A 295 15.50 -3.22 -11.83
N THR A 296 16.62 -3.55 -11.20
CA THR A 296 17.58 -4.57 -11.68
C THR A 296 16.93 -5.94 -11.81
N ILE A 297 16.12 -6.36 -10.84
CA ILE A 297 15.37 -7.63 -10.91
C ILE A 297 14.42 -7.60 -12.11
N ALA A 298 13.64 -6.53 -12.27
CA ALA A 298 12.73 -6.36 -13.41
C ALA A 298 13.47 -6.40 -14.76
N LEU A 299 14.60 -5.69 -14.88
CA LEU A 299 15.45 -5.70 -16.07
C LEU A 299 16.01 -7.10 -16.36
N ALA A 300 16.42 -7.84 -15.33
CA ALA A 300 16.94 -9.19 -15.50
C ALA A 300 15.87 -10.15 -16.06
N TYR A 301 14.61 -9.99 -15.66
CA TYR A 301 13.50 -10.76 -16.24
C TYR A 301 13.28 -10.45 -17.72
N VAL A 302 13.36 -9.18 -18.12
CA VAL A 302 13.24 -8.77 -19.52
C VAL A 302 14.40 -9.34 -20.35
N LEU A 303 15.63 -9.20 -19.86
CA LEU A 303 16.83 -9.73 -20.51
C LEU A 303 16.74 -11.25 -20.67
N TYR A 304 16.30 -11.95 -19.61
CA TYR A 304 16.07 -13.38 -19.65
C TYR A 304 15.08 -13.77 -20.75
N GLN A 305 13.91 -13.11 -20.83
CA GLN A 305 12.89 -13.39 -21.86
C GLN A 305 13.42 -13.14 -23.28
N TRP A 306 14.17 -12.06 -23.47
CA TRP A 306 14.79 -11.74 -24.77
C TRP A 306 15.81 -12.80 -25.17
N MET A 307 16.70 -13.17 -24.25
CA MET A 307 17.71 -14.19 -24.50
C MET A 307 17.08 -15.56 -24.75
N SER A 308 16.01 -15.93 -24.03
CA SER A 308 15.30 -17.19 -24.28
C SER A 308 14.59 -17.23 -25.63
N GLN A 309 14.02 -16.09 -26.07
CA GLN A 309 13.44 -15.95 -27.42
C GLN A 309 14.50 -16.03 -28.52
N ALA A 310 15.64 -15.36 -28.35
CA ALA A 310 16.75 -15.39 -29.30
C ALA A 310 17.35 -16.80 -29.45
N LEU A 311 17.27 -17.61 -28.39
CA LEU A 311 17.78 -18.98 -28.32
C LEU A 311 16.76 -20.03 -28.80
N GLY A 312 15.60 -19.59 -29.32
CA GLY A 312 14.60 -20.47 -29.93
C GLY A 312 13.86 -21.41 -28.97
N GLN A 313 13.90 -21.16 -27.65
CA GLN A 313 13.13 -21.99 -26.71
C GLN A 313 11.66 -21.57 -26.72
N SER A 314 10.78 -22.49 -27.14
CA SER A 314 9.33 -22.34 -27.00
C SER A 314 8.93 -22.18 -25.53
N ASN A 315 7.88 -21.40 -25.29
CA ASN A 315 7.31 -21.13 -23.97
C ASN A 315 6.66 -22.38 -23.34
N ASP A 316 7.45 -23.40 -22.97
CA ASP A 316 6.99 -24.45 -22.06
C ASP A 316 7.17 -23.98 -20.63
N THR A 317 6.29 -23.07 -20.21
CA THR A 317 6.19 -22.55 -18.84
C THR A 317 5.57 -23.54 -17.85
N SER A 318 5.44 -24.82 -18.17
CA SER A 318 4.72 -25.80 -17.34
C SER A 318 5.58 -26.70 -16.47
N HIS A 319 6.91 -26.75 -16.65
CA HIS A 319 7.76 -27.64 -15.87
C HIS A 319 9.04 -26.94 -15.38
N LEU A 320 8.99 -26.16 -14.30
CA LEU A 320 10.21 -25.83 -13.55
C LEU A 320 9.97 -25.19 -12.17
N LYS A 321 9.48 -26.00 -11.22
CA LYS A 321 9.58 -25.72 -9.77
C LYS A 321 10.68 -26.61 -9.19
N SER A 322 11.94 -26.20 -9.29
CA SER A 322 13.11 -26.74 -8.58
C SER A 322 14.33 -26.19 -9.33
N GLY A 323 15.37 -25.60 -8.75
CA GLY A 323 15.69 -25.30 -7.37
C GLY A 323 17.10 -24.70 -7.41
N VAL A 324 17.28 -23.47 -6.94
CA VAL A 324 18.62 -22.93 -6.62
C VAL A 324 18.50 -22.11 -5.36
N LYS A 325 18.88 -22.75 -4.25
CA LYS A 325 19.00 -22.18 -2.91
C LYS A 325 20.42 -21.62 -2.81
N MET A 326 20.58 -20.30 -2.80
CA MET A 326 21.87 -19.70 -2.49
C MET A 326 22.08 -19.70 -0.97
N VAL A 327 23.28 -20.16 -0.63
CA VAL A 327 23.86 -20.38 0.70
C VAL A 327 23.97 -19.08 1.49
N SER A 328 23.35 -19.04 2.68
CA SER A 328 23.83 -18.25 3.83
C SER A 328 23.96 -19.21 5.02
N GLY A 329 25.13 -19.21 5.67
CA GLY A 329 25.57 -20.29 6.56
C GLY A 329 24.86 -20.44 7.91
N LEU A 330 24.96 -21.69 8.38
CA LEU A 330 25.06 -22.23 9.76
C LEU A 330 24.01 -21.83 10.83
N HIS A 331 23.00 -22.69 11.02
CA HIS A 331 22.86 -23.65 12.14
C HIS A 331 21.40 -24.16 12.25
N HIS A 332 21.25 -25.49 12.37
CA HIS A 332 20.16 -26.30 12.99
C HIS A 332 18.69 -25.92 12.75
N LYS A 333 17.72 -26.81 12.52
CA LYS A 333 17.58 -28.27 12.33
C LYS A 333 16.08 -28.42 11.99
N ASP A 334 15.75 -29.24 11.00
CA ASP A 334 14.44 -29.87 10.74
C ASP A 334 13.16 -29.03 10.92
N GLU A 335 12.65 -28.46 9.82
CA GLU A 335 11.21 -28.41 9.51
C GLU A 335 11.02 -27.92 8.06
N SER A 336 10.21 -28.66 7.31
CA SER A 336 9.91 -28.52 5.88
C SER A 336 9.42 -27.11 5.53
N PRO A 337 10.03 -26.37 4.58
CA PRO A 337 9.51 -25.06 4.21
C PRO A 337 8.49 -25.18 3.08
N SER A 338 7.30 -24.69 3.37
CA SER A 338 6.19 -24.43 2.47
C SER A 338 6.59 -23.58 1.26
N SER A 339 5.97 -23.93 0.14
CA SER A 339 5.95 -23.24 -1.14
C SER A 339 5.51 -21.78 -1.06
N GLY A 340 6.17 -20.85 -1.78
CA GLY A 340 5.53 -19.57 -2.07
C GLY A 340 6.38 -18.42 -2.60
N ILE A 341 6.86 -18.47 -3.86
CA ILE A 341 7.04 -17.25 -4.67
C ILE A 341 6.55 -17.55 -6.09
N SER A 342 5.22 -17.59 -6.25
CA SER A 342 4.57 -17.45 -7.55
C SER A 342 4.40 -15.95 -7.80
N ALA A 343 5.40 -15.30 -8.40
CA ALA A 343 5.21 -13.98 -8.97
C ALA A 343 4.64 -14.20 -10.38
N SER A 344 3.33 -13.95 -10.52
CA SER A 344 2.66 -13.96 -11.83
C SER A 344 3.45 -13.14 -12.85
N VAL A 345 3.47 -13.65 -14.07
CA VAL A 345 4.16 -13.11 -15.24
C VAL A 345 3.74 -11.65 -15.45
N TYR A 346 4.51 -10.70 -14.90
CA TYR A 346 4.40 -9.30 -15.25
C TYR A 346 5.13 -9.12 -16.58
N ASP A 347 4.41 -8.72 -17.64
CA ASP A 347 5.00 -8.46 -18.95
C ASP A 347 5.80 -7.14 -18.92
N TYR A 348 6.99 -7.19 -18.33
CA TYR A 348 7.91 -6.06 -18.24
C TYR A 348 8.33 -5.52 -19.63
N HIS A 349 8.17 -6.30 -20.69
CA HIS A 349 8.43 -5.86 -22.05
C HIS A 349 7.42 -4.80 -22.51
N SER A 350 6.13 -4.95 -22.15
CA SER A 350 5.11 -3.92 -22.39
C SER A 350 5.39 -2.62 -21.62
N VAL A 351 5.98 -2.72 -20.43
CA VAL A 351 6.33 -1.60 -19.55
C VAL A 351 7.45 -0.73 -20.14
N ILE A 352 8.50 -1.34 -20.70
CA ILE A 352 9.63 -0.61 -21.32
C ILE A 352 9.20 0.12 -22.60
N LYS A 353 8.22 -0.43 -23.31
CA LYS A 353 7.65 0.17 -24.52
C LYS A 353 6.61 1.27 -24.25
N ASP A 354 6.23 1.51 -22.99
CA ASP A 354 5.27 2.56 -22.66
C ASP A 354 5.85 3.96 -22.93
N ARG A 355 5.28 4.65 -23.93
CA ARG A 355 5.63 6.02 -24.31
C ARG A 355 5.59 6.98 -23.10
N ARG A 356 4.74 6.73 -22.11
CA ARG A 356 4.60 7.58 -20.90
C ARG A 356 5.81 7.45 -19.99
N LEU A 357 6.31 6.23 -19.78
CA LEU A 357 7.52 5.98 -19.00
C LEU A 357 8.76 6.46 -19.75
N GLN A 358 8.79 6.30 -21.07
CA GLN A 358 9.87 6.83 -21.91
C GLN A 358 9.97 8.35 -21.80
N LEU A 359 8.86 9.09 -21.72
CA LEU A 359 8.88 10.54 -21.52
C LEU A 359 9.47 10.93 -20.16
N ILE A 360 9.12 10.19 -19.10
CA ILE A 360 9.70 10.39 -17.78
C ILE A 360 11.20 10.11 -17.81
N CYS A 361 11.62 8.97 -18.38
CA CYS A 361 13.04 8.61 -18.52
C CYS A 361 13.82 9.63 -19.35
N ARG A 362 13.24 10.14 -20.45
CA ARG A 362 13.85 11.21 -21.27
C ARG A 362 14.02 12.49 -20.46
N LYS A 363 12.99 12.91 -19.73
CA LYS A 363 13.08 14.10 -18.85
C LYS A 363 14.20 13.92 -17.81
N VAL A 364 14.29 12.75 -17.17
CA VAL A 364 15.35 12.44 -16.20
C VAL A 364 16.73 12.50 -16.86
N LEU A 365 16.88 11.93 -18.06
CA LEU A 365 18.15 11.90 -18.79
C LEU A 365 18.59 13.28 -19.27
N ASP A 366 17.65 14.07 -19.82
CA ASP A 366 17.89 15.45 -20.24
C ASP A 366 18.32 16.33 -19.06
N SER A 367 17.71 16.10 -17.90
CA SER A 367 18.07 16.76 -16.65
C SER A 367 19.48 16.36 -16.18
N ALA A 368 19.82 15.08 -16.26
CA ALA A 368 21.16 14.58 -15.90
C ALA A 368 22.24 15.22 -16.77
N ARG A 369 21.97 15.40 -18.07
CA ARG A 369 22.92 15.97 -19.04
C ARG A 369 23.35 17.40 -18.70
N ARG A 370 22.54 18.15 -17.96
CA ARG A 370 22.85 19.53 -17.53
C ARG A 370 23.87 19.59 -16.39
N GLN A 371 24.14 18.48 -15.70
CA GLN A 371 25.06 18.42 -14.55
C GLN A 371 26.06 17.26 -14.70
N PRO A 372 27.32 17.52 -15.11
CA PRO A 372 28.25 16.46 -15.54
C PRO A 372 28.62 15.47 -14.43
N LEU A 373 28.76 15.93 -13.18
CA LEU A 373 29.07 15.07 -12.03
C LEU A 373 27.93 14.12 -11.68
N LEU A 374 26.68 14.59 -11.76
CA LEU A 374 25.49 13.78 -11.53
C LEU A 374 25.25 12.80 -12.67
N MET A 375 25.50 13.22 -13.91
CA MET A 375 25.49 12.35 -15.08
C MET A 375 26.47 11.19 -14.93
N LEU A 376 27.71 11.45 -14.52
CA LEU A 376 28.72 10.39 -14.34
C LEU A 376 28.28 9.36 -13.29
N LYS A 377 27.78 9.82 -12.14
CA LYS A 377 27.27 8.92 -11.09
C LYS A 377 26.03 8.14 -11.54
N PHE A 378 25.14 8.77 -12.30
CA PHE A 378 23.96 8.11 -12.87
C PHE A 378 24.34 7.06 -13.91
N SER A 379 25.27 7.36 -14.81
CA SER A 379 25.80 6.42 -15.79
C SER A 379 26.48 5.23 -15.11
N TRP A 380 27.31 5.47 -14.09
CA TRP A 380 27.93 4.40 -13.31
C TRP A 380 26.89 3.50 -12.64
N ALA A 381 25.91 4.09 -11.95
CA ALA A 381 24.82 3.33 -11.33
C ALA A 381 24.03 2.50 -12.36
N SER A 382 23.78 3.06 -13.55
CA SER A 382 23.04 2.40 -14.63
C SER A 382 23.82 1.23 -15.23
N ILE A 383 25.13 1.40 -15.43
CA ILE A 383 26.05 0.33 -15.87
C ILE A 383 26.05 -0.82 -14.85
N VAL A 384 26.22 -0.50 -13.56
CA VAL A 384 26.20 -1.52 -12.50
C VAL A 384 24.86 -2.27 -12.45
N MET A 385 23.73 -1.55 -12.58
CA MET A 385 22.41 -2.17 -12.65
C MET A 385 22.25 -3.08 -13.87
N PHE A 386 22.79 -2.68 -15.03
CA PHE A 386 22.72 -3.48 -16.26
C PHE A 386 23.59 -4.73 -16.18
N LEU A 387 24.85 -4.63 -15.74
CA LEU A 387 25.74 -5.78 -15.60
C LEU A 387 25.18 -6.80 -14.60
N SER A 388 24.65 -6.33 -13.46
CA SER A 388 24.03 -7.22 -12.47
C SER A 388 22.76 -7.88 -13.00
N ALA A 389 21.93 -7.16 -13.76
CA ALA A 389 20.74 -7.74 -14.41
C ALA A 389 21.12 -8.79 -15.46
N PHE A 390 22.14 -8.50 -16.27
CA PHE A 390 22.66 -9.43 -17.29
C PHE A 390 23.22 -10.70 -16.66
N ALA A 391 24.06 -10.57 -15.62
CA ALA A 391 24.59 -11.71 -14.90
C ALA A 391 23.49 -12.60 -14.31
N PHE A 392 22.42 -12.01 -13.75
CA PHE A 392 21.29 -12.74 -13.22
C PHE A 392 20.49 -13.46 -14.31
N ALA A 393 20.25 -12.81 -15.44
CA ALA A 393 19.59 -13.42 -16.61
C ALA A 393 20.41 -14.58 -17.18
N PHE A 394 21.71 -14.38 -17.35
CA PHE A 394 22.63 -15.39 -17.87
C PHE A 394 22.76 -16.59 -16.92
N HIS A 395 22.89 -16.36 -15.61
CA HIS A 395 22.87 -17.41 -14.61
C HIS A 395 21.57 -18.23 -14.69
N LYS A 396 20.41 -17.58 -14.86
CA LYS A 396 19.14 -18.30 -15.02
C LYS A 396 19.10 -19.17 -16.27
N ILE A 397 19.64 -18.69 -17.41
CA ILE A 397 19.69 -19.49 -18.64
C ILE A 397 20.62 -20.68 -18.48
N LEU A 398 21.79 -20.48 -17.86
CA LEU A 398 22.74 -21.54 -17.56
C LEU A 398 22.13 -22.64 -16.70
N VAL A 399 21.40 -22.29 -15.63
CA VAL A 399 20.72 -23.26 -14.76
C VAL A 399 19.67 -24.06 -15.54
N ILE A 400 18.89 -23.40 -16.39
CA ILE A 400 17.86 -24.09 -17.20
C ILE A 400 18.50 -24.98 -18.26
N TRP A 401 19.62 -24.55 -18.84
CA TRP A 401 20.40 -25.37 -19.78
C TRP A 401 21.02 -26.57 -19.09
N SER A 402 21.59 -26.41 -17.89
CA SER A 402 22.12 -27.54 -17.13
C SER A 402 21.03 -28.52 -16.76
N ASP A 403 19.85 -28.05 -16.34
CA ASP A 403 18.72 -28.92 -16.03
C ASP A 403 18.24 -29.68 -17.28
N LYS A 404 18.15 -29.02 -18.44
CA LYS A 404 17.82 -29.67 -19.71
C LYS A 404 18.87 -30.69 -20.15
N CYS A 405 20.16 -30.36 -20.02
CA CYS A 405 21.25 -31.28 -20.34
C CYS A 405 21.23 -32.51 -19.42
N ILE A 406 21.06 -32.32 -18.11
CA ILE A 406 20.95 -33.42 -17.13
C ILE A 406 19.73 -34.29 -17.44
N ALA A 407 18.58 -33.69 -17.74
CA ALA A 407 17.38 -34.42 -18.13
C ALA A 407 17.58 -35.22 -19.42
N SER A 408 18.25 -34.65 -20.44
CA SER A 408 18.55 -35.33 -21.71
C SER A 408 19.53 -36.50 -21.56
N LEU A 409 20.51 -36.38 -20.65
CA LEU A 409 21.46 -37.45 -20.31
C LEU A 409 20.78 -38.62 -19.57
N SER A 410 19.73 -38.33 -18.79
CA SER A 410 18.97 -39.35 -18.05
C SER A 410 18.03 -40.21 -18.93
N LEU A 411 17.76 -39.76 -20.16
CA LEU A 411 16.83 -40.40 -21.12
C LEU A 411 17.52 -41.38 -22.09
N ALA A 412 18.83 -41.62 -21.96
CA ALA A 412 19.49 -42.67 -22.74
C ALA A 412 18.92 -44.05 -22.34
N PRO A 413 18.25 -44.79 -23.23
CA PRO A 413 17.60 -46.04 -22.87
C PRO A 413 18.67 -47.07 -22.57
N ARG A 414 18.65 -47.63 -21.36
CA ARG A 414 19.39 -48.86 -21.05
C ARG A 414 18.83 -49.96 -21.94
N MET A 415 19.50 -50.28 -23.04
CA MET A 415 19.30 -51.54 -23.74
C MET A 415 19.75 -52.65 -22.78
N ILE A 416 18.79 -53.21 -22.05
CA ILE A 416 18.99 -54.42 -21.27
C ILE A 416 18.91 -55.57 -22.29
N ALA A 417 20.06 -56.11 -22.65
CA ALA A 417 20.14 -57.37 -23.36
C ALA A 417 19.69 -58.49 -22.41
N PHE A 418 18.57 -59.14 -22.72
CA PHE A 418 18.24 -60.45 -22.15
C PHE A 418 19.04 -61.50 -22.94
N SER A 419 19.99 -62.18 -22.29
CA SER A 419 20.46 -63.47 -22.79
C SER A 419 19.68 -64.58 -22.08
N SER A 420 19.14 -65.46 -22.91
CA SER A 420 18.42 -66.70 -22.63
C SER A 420 19.10 -67.65 -21.65
#